data_AF-A0A7L3AFI4-F1
#
_entry.id   AF-A0A7L3AFI4-F1
#
_cell.length_a   1.000
_cell.length_b   1.000
_cell.length_c   1.000
_cell.angle_alpha   90.00
_cell.angle_beta   90.00
_cell.angle_gamma   90.00
#
_symmetry.space_group_name_H-M   'P 1'
#
loop_
_entity.id
_entity.type
_entity.pdbx_description
1 polymer ?
#
loop_
_entity_poly.entity_id
_entity_poly.type
_entity_poly.pdbx_seq_one_letter_code
_entity_poly.pdbx_strand_id
1 'polypeptide(L)'
;IDFKGVNMVINYDLPTSAVEYIHRIGRTGRAGHTGKAVTFFTEDDKPLLRSIANVIQRAGCPVPDYIKHFPKLQSKQKKKLIKKPLTRESICTTPQCFLKKAKRKTKTAKENIKEKKKVKEDKNSSKLQTVSES
;
A
#
# COMPACT_ATOMS: atom_id res chain seq x y z
N ILE A 1 -23.79 -0.89 -7.13
CA ILE A 1 -24.31 -0.38 -5.84
C ILE A 1 -24.42 1.14 -5.94
N ASP A 2 -25.62 1.68 -5.72
CA ASP A 2 -25.89 3.13 -5.74
C ASP A 2 -26.29 3.56 -4.32
N PHE A 3 -25.61 4.57 -3.78
CA PHE A 3 -25.88 5.11 -2.45
C PHE A 3 -26.61 6.44 -2.64
N LYS A 4 -27.87 6.50 -2.18
CA LYS A 4 -28.66 7.74 -2.22
C LYS A 4 -28.20 8.67 -1.09
N GLY A 5 -28.03 9.95 -1.40
CA GLY A 5 -27.76 10.98 -0.39
C GLY A 5 -26.34 11.00 0.20
N VAL A 6 -25.31 10.68 -0.59
CA VAL A 6 -23.92 10.81 -0.11
C VAL A 6 -23.51 12.28 -0.11
N ASN A 7 -23.24 12.85 1.07
CA ASN A 7 -22.82 14.26 1.22
C ASN A 7 -21.32 14.47 0.95
N MET A 8 -20.50 13.45 1.27
CA MET A 8 -19.04 13.54 1.13
C MET A 8 -18.44 12.21 0.70
N VAL A 9 -17.44 12.28 -0.18
CA VAL A 9 -16.59 11.14 -0.55
C VAL A 9 -15.17 11.40 -0.07
N ILE A 10 -14.59 10.46 0.68
CA ILE A 10 -13.20 10.51 1.12
C ILE A 10 -12.42 9.41 0.41
N ASN A 11 -11.47 9.80 -0.43
CA ASN A 11 -10.51 8.88 -1.02
C ASN A 11 -9.29 8.80 -0.11
N TYR A 12 -9.16 7.70 0.65
CA TYR A 12 -7.98 7.43 1.46
C TYR A 12 -6.75 7.12 0.60
N ASP A 13 -6.97 6.38 -0.49
CA ASP A 13 -5.94 6.05 -1.47
C ASP A 13 -6.26 6.69 -2.82
N LEU A 14 -5.21 7.18 -3.48
CA LEU A 14 -5.35 7.83 -4.77
C LEU A 14 -5.81 6.79 -5.81
N PRO A 15 -6.89 7.06 -6.57
CA PRO A 15 -7.32 6.19 -7.66
C PRO A 15 -6.23 6.00 -8.73
N THR A 16 -6.20 4.84 -9.37
CA THR A 16 -5.17 4.51 -10.39
C THR A 16 -5.39 5.24 -11.71
N SER A 17 -6.58 5.78 -11.91
CA SER A 17 -6.94 6.53 -13.12
C SER A 17 -7.89 7.69 -12.81
N ALA A 18 -7.85 8.71 -13.67
CA ALA A 18 -8.78 9.83 -13.61
C ALA A 18 -10.26 9.41 -13.83
N VAL A 19 -10.51 8.37 -14.63
CA VAL A 19 -11.86 7.83 -14.85
C VAL A 19 -12.40 7.21 -13.56
N GLU A 20 -11.56 6.42 -12.87
CA GLU A 20 -11.91 5.83 -11.58
C GLU A 20 -12.18 6.92 -10.52
N TYR A 21 -11.36 7.98 -10.50
CA TYR A 21 -11.61 9.15 -9.65
C TYR A 21 -12.99 9.78 -9.90
N ILE A 22 -13.35 10.02 -11.17
CA ILE A 22 -14.67 10.55 -11.54
C ILE A 22 -15.80 9.63 -11.06
N HIS A 23 -15.65 8.32 -11.25
CA HIS A 23 -16.65 7.34 -10.81
C HIS A 23 -16.83 7.32 -9.28
N ARG A 24 -15.75 7.52 -8.51
CA ARG A 24 -15.77 7.61 -7.04
C ARG A 24 -16.43 8.89 -6.56
N ILE A 25 -16.03 10.05 -7.06
CA ILE A 25 -16.63 11.33 -6.62
C ILE A 25 -18.06 11.51 -7.13
N GLY A 26 -18.42 10.88 -8.25
CA GLY A 26 -19.79 10.87 -8.80
C GLY A 26 -20.82 10.15 -7.92
N ARG A 27 -20.42 9.64 -6.75
CA ARG A 27 -21.35 9.16 -5.72
C ARG A 27 -22.00 10.31 -4.94
N THR A 28 -21.38 11.49 -4.88
CA THR A 28 -21.92 12.68 -4.20
C THR A 28 -22.39 13.74 -5.20
N GLY A 29 -23.11 14.77 -4.73
CA GLY A 29 -23.48 15.94 -5.55
C GLY A 29 -24.58 15.70 -6.60
N ARG A 30 -25.54 14.79 -6.33
CA ARG A 30 -26.63 14.43 -7.26
C ARG A 30 -27.92 15.18 -6.92
N ALA A 31 -28.82 15.32 -7.91
CA ALA A 31 -30.16 15.90 -7.75
C ALA A 31 -30.19 17.32 -7.14
N GLY A 32 -29.23 18.18 -7.52
CA GLY A 32 -29.16 19.56 -7.03
C GLY A 32 -28.56 19.72 -5.63
N HIS A 33 -28.24 18.64 -4.94
CA HIS A 33 -27.51 18.71 -3.67
C HIS A 33 -26.03 18.98 -3.90
N THR A 34 -25.42 19.79 -3.02
CA THR A 34 -23.97 20.00 -3.01
C THR A 34 -23.26 18.76 -2.45
N GLY A 35 -22.16 18.36 -3.08
CA GLY A 35 -21.29 17.28 -2.61
C GLY A 35 -19.87 17.76 -2.37
N LYS A 36 -19.15 17.12 -1.43
CA LYS A 36 -17.73 17.37 -1.20
C LYS A 36 -16.89 16.11 -1.47
N ALA A 37 -15.72 16.27 -2.07
CA ALA A 37 -14.78 15.18 -2.26
C ALA A 37 -13.41 15.57 -1.70
N VAL A 38 -12.87 14.74 -0.81
CA VAL A 38 -11.55 14.91 -0.21
C VAL A 38 -10.69 13.72 -0.64
N THR A 39 -9.47 13.98 -1.09
CA THR A 39 -8.57 12.94 -1.56
C THR A 39 -7.22 13.08 -0.92
N PHE A 40 -6.79 12.05 -0.21
CA PHE A 40 -5.45 11.94 0.32
C PHE A 40 -4.53 11.30 -0.72
N PHE A 41 -3.30 11.81 -0.78
CA PHE A 41 -2.26 11.30 -1.67
C PHE A 41 -0.92 11.36 -0.95
N THR A 42 -0.02 10.47 -1.34
CA THR A 42 1.36 10.44 -0.86
C THR A 42 2.32 10.83 -1.97
N GLU A 43 3.61 10.89 -1.66
CA GLU A 43 4.63 11.20 -2.66
C GLU A 43 4.76 10.14 -3.76
N ASP A 44 4.46 8.87 -3.44
CA ASP A 44 4.49 7.78 -4.41
C ASP A 44 3.39 7.90 -5.47
N ASP A 45 2.34 8.67 -5.16
CA ASP A 45 1.19 8.90 -6.03
C ASP A 45 1.39 10.08 -7.01
N LYS A 46 2.46 10.87 -6.87
CA LYS A 46 2.81 12.01 -7.75
C LYS A 46 2.61 11.70 -9.25
N PRO A 47 3.00 10.51 -9.77
CA PRO A 47 2.85 10.20 -11.19
C PRO A 47 1.40 10.12 -11.67
N LEU A 48 0.48 9.71 -10.79
CA LEU A 48 -0.94 9.55 -11.10
C LEU A 48 -1.71 10.85 -10.87
N LEU A 49 -1.26 11.63 -9.89
CA LEU A 49 -1.89 12.86 -9.42
C LEU A 49 -2.09 13.90 -10.53
N ARG A 50 -1.13 14.07 -11.45
CA ARG A 50 -1.25 15.03 -12.57
C ARG A 50 -2.51 14.80 -13.41
N SER A 51 -2.86 13.54 -13.65
CA SER A 51 -4.03 13.21 -14.47
C SER A 51 -5.35 13.59 -13.79
N ILE A 52 -5.41 13.42 -12.47
CA ILE A 52 -6.56 13.78 -11.64
C ILE A 52 -6.63 15.30 -11.46
N ALA A 53 -5.49 15.95 -11.22
CA ALA A 53 -5.36 17.40 -11.12
C ALA A 53 -5.89 18.12 -12.36
N ASN A 54 -5.61 17.58 -13.57
CA ASN A 54 -6.17 18.12 -14.80
C ASN A 54 -7.71 18.03 -14.85
N VAL A 55 -8.31 16.98 -14.29
CA VAL A 55 -9.77 16.85 -14.20
C VAL A 55 -10.33 17.88 -13.22
N ILE A 56 -9.70 18.02 -12.05
CA ILE A 56 -10.08 19.01 -11.03
C ILE A 56 -10.02 20.43 -11.60
N GLN A 57 -8.94 20.75 -12.32
CA GLN A 57 -8.77 22.06 -12.97
C GLN A 57 -9.83 22.33 -14.02
N ARG A 58 -10.18 21.33 -14.85
CA ARG A 58 -11.25 21.44 -15.86
C ARG A 58 -12.63 21.59 -15.25
N ALA A 59 -12.83 21.07 -14.04
CA ALA A 59 -14.06 21.28 -13.27
C ALA A 59 -14.14 22.68 -12.64
N GLY A 60 -13.12 23.54 -12.82
CA GLY A 60 -13.09 24.91 -12.28
C GLY A 60 -12.60 24.99 -10.83
N CYS A 61 -12.15 23.88 -10.25
CA CYS A 61 -11.62 23.89 -8.89
C CYS A 61 -10.15 24.37 -8.86
N PRO A 62 -9.73 25.09 -7.81
CA PRO A 62 -8.35 25.53 -7.67
C PRO A 62 -7.43 24.32 -7.45
N VAL A 63 -6.38 24.24 -8.27
CA VAL A 63 -5.32 23.24 -8.13
C VAL A 63 -4.01 23.95 -7.80
N PRO A 64 -3.33 23.57 -6.71
CA PRO A 64 -2.02 24.14 -6.37
C PRO A 64 -0.99 23.96 -7.49
N ASP A 65 -0.13 24.95 -7.69
CA ASP A 65 0.79 24.97 -8.83
C ASP A 65 1.84 23.85 -8.77
N TYR A 66 2.29 23.46 -7.58
CA TYR A 66 3.24 22.35 -7.42
C TYR A 66 2.71 21.04 -8.02
N ILE A 67 1.39 20.83 -8.04
CA ILE A 67 0.76 19.64 -8.63
C ILE A 67 0.80 19.70 -10.16
N LYS A 68 0.67 20.89 -10.74
CA LYS A 68 0.65 21.10 -12.20
C LYS A 68 2.02 20.80 -12.83
N HIS A 69 3.09 21.07 -12.08
CA HIS A 69 4.47 20.89 -12.54
C HIS A 69 4.96 19.43 -12.48
N PHE A 70 4.17 18.49 -11.94
CA PHE A 70 4.59 17.09 -11.93
C PHE A 70 4.79 16.52 -13.34
N PRO A 71 5.76 15.61 -13.54
CA PRO A 71 6.00 15.01 -14.85
C PRO A 71 4.82 14.15 -15.27
N LYS A 72 4.55 14.11 -16.58
CA LYS A 72 3.52 13.24 -17.13
C LYS A 72 4.05 11.81 -17.11
N LEU A 73 3.26 10.88 -16.58
CA LEU A 73 3.63 9.47 -16.54
C LEU A 73 3.71 8.89 -17.97
N GLN A 74 4.80 8.16 -18.26
CA GLN A 74 4.89 7.45 -19.54
C GLN A 74 3.85 6.33 -19.62
N SER A 75 3.33 6.06 -20.83
CA SER A 75 2.29 5.07 -21.07
C SER A 75 2.63 3.67 -20.53
N LYS A 76 3.90 3.24 -20.64
CA LYS A 76 4.37 1.94 -20.10
C LYS A 76 4.24 1.89 -18.58
N GLN A 77 4.70 2.95 -17.89
CA GLN A 77 4.64 3.05 -16.44
C GLN A 77 3.18 3.13 -15.95
N LYS A 78 2.32 3.86 -16.67
CA LYS A 78 0.88 3.91 -16.38
C LYS A 78 0.24 2.52 -16.47
N LYS A 79 0.53 1.75 -17.53
CA LYS A 79 0.04 0.37 -17.68
C LYS A 79 0.53 -0.53 -16.54
N LYS A 80 1.76 -0.34 -16.05
CA LYS A 80 2.31 -1.09 -14.92
C LYS A 80 1.54 -0.79 -13.62
N LEU A 81 1.25 0.48 -13.34
CA LEU A 81 0.49 0.87 -12.15
C LEU A 81 -0.97 0.41 -12.19
N ILE A 82 -1.60 0.36 -13.37
CA ILE A 82 -2.96 -0.18 -13.53
C ILE A 82 -2.96 -1.70 -13.28
N LYS A 83 -1.95 -2.42 -13.79
CA LYS A 83 -1.82 -3.87 -13.57
C LYS A 83 -1.42 -4.23 -12.14
N LYS A 84 -0.53 -3.45 -11.54
CA LYS A 84 -0.04 -3.63 -10.17
C LYS A 84 -0.14 -2.29 -9.44
N PRO A 85 -1.25 -2.06 -8.72
CA PRO A 85 -1.42 -0.88 -7.89
C PRO A 85 -0.30 -0.74 -6.86
N LEU A 86 -0.04 0.50 -6.42
CA LEU A 86 0.87 0.79 -5.32
C LEU A 86 0.40 0.04 -4.07
N THR A 87 1.22 -0.88 -3.58
CA THR A 87 0.97 -1.59 -2.32
C THR A 87 1.36 -0.67 -1.17
N ARG A 88 0.41 -0.39 -0.28
CA ARG A 88 0.67 0.40 0.92
C ARG A 88 0.80 -0.53 2.12
N GLU A 89 1.69 -0.16 3.03
CA GLU A 89 1.83 -0.88 4.31
C GLU A 89 0.52 -0.80 5.09
N SER A 90 0.12 -1.91 5.72
CA SER A 90 -1.03 -1.93 6.60
C SER A 90 -0.79 -1.00 7.79
N ILE A 91 -1.77 -0.16 8.14
CA ILE A 91 -1.70 0.68 9.33
C ILE A 91 -1.64 -0.24 10.55
N CYS A 92 -0.46 -0.34 11.15
CA CYS A 92 -0.27 -1.12 12.34
C CYS A 92 -0.52 -0.24 13.56
N THR A 93 -1.66 -0.44 14.21
CA THR A 93 -2.03 0.27 15.43
C THR A 93 -1.20 -0.16 16.64
N THR A 94 -0.47 -1.29 16.54
CA THR A 94 0.41 -1.72 17.63
C THR A 94 1.64 -0.82 17.70
N PRO A 95 1.96 -0.25 18.88
CA PRO A 95 3.11 0.61 19.03
C PRO A 95 4.41 -0.13 18.67
N GLN A 96 5.34 0.59 18.05
CA GLN A 96 6.56 0.02 17.49
C GLN A 96 7.42 -0.70 18.53
N CYS A 97 7.34 -0.30 19.80
CA CYS A 97 8.04 -0.94 20.90
C CYS A 97 7.56 -2.39 21.13
N PHE A 98 6.27 -2.67 21.01
CA PHE A 98 5.71 -4.01 21.17
C PHE A 98 6.08 -4.90 19.99
N LEU A 99 6.01 -4.37 18.75
CA LEU A 99 6.46 -5.09 17.56
C LEU A 99 7.96 -5.41 17.62
N LYS A 100 8.80 -4.47 18.07
CA LYS A 100 10.25 -4.70 18.25
C LYS A 100 10.52 -5.79 19.31
N LYS A 101 9.80 -5.77 20.44
CA LYS A 101 9.90 -6.83 21.47
C LYS A 101 9.47 -8.19 20.94
N ALA A 102 8.35 -8.28 20.23
CA ALA A 102 7.86 -9.52 19.62
C ALA A 102 8.81 -10.07 18.54
N LYS A 103 9.34 -9.20 17.67
CA LYS A 103 10.36 -9.55 16.66
C LYS A 103 11.65 -10.05 17.30
N ARG A 104 12.12 -9.43 18.39
CA ARG A 104 13.30 -9.90 19.13
C ARG A 104 13.07 -11.30 19.71
N LYS A 105 11.96 -11.52 20.44
CA LYS A 105 11.62 -12.83 21.02
C LYS A 105 11.54 -13.94 19.96
N THR A 106 10.88 -13.67 18.84
CA THR A 106 10.77 -14.64 17.73
C THR A 106 12.11 -14.91 17.04
N LYS A 107 12.99 -13.90 16.91
CA LYS A 107 14.32 -14.07 16.35
C LYS A 107 15.20 -14.97 17.23
N THR A 108 15.23 -14.71 18.53
CA THR A 108 15.96 -15.53 19.52
C THR A 108 15.41 -16.97 19.56
N ALA A 109 14.09 -17.15 19.49
CA ALA A 109 13.49 -18.49 19.42
C ALA A 109 13.90 -19.25 18.14
N LYS A 110 13.93 -18.57 16.97
CA LYS A 110 14.37 -19.17 15.71
C LYS A 110 15.85 -19.55 15.72
N GLU A 111 16.71 -18.72 16.30
CA GLU A 111 18.14 -19.00 16.47
C GLU A 111 18.35 -20.24 17.35
N ASN A 112 17.68 -20.31 18.51
CA ASN A 112 17.73 -21.47 19.40
C ASN A 112 17.22 -22.77 18.74
N ILE A 113 16.18 -22.70 17.90
CA ILE A 113 15.68 -23.87 17.15
C ILE A 113 16.71 -24.32 16.10
N LYS A 114 17.40 -23.38 15.44
CA LYS A 114 18.42 -23.67 14.43
C LYS A 114 19.66 -24.31 15.05
N GLU A 115 20.10 -23.80 16.21
CA GLU A 115 21.19 -24.39 16.99
C GLU A 115 20.86 -25.80 17.46
N LYS A 116 19.66 -26.04 18.01
CA LYS A 116 19.22 -27.38 18.41
C LYS A 116 19.13 -28.36 17.23
N LYS A 117 18.79 -27.89 16.03
CA LYS A 117 18.82 -28.72 14.81
C LYS A 117 20.24 -29.09 14.40
N LYS A 118 21.17 -28.12 14.38
CA LYS A 118 22.59 -28.38 14.11
C LYS A 118 23.20 -29.39 15.08
N VAL A 119 22.98 -29.20 16.39
CA VAL A 119 23.48 -30.13 17.41
C VAL A 119 22.87 -31.54 17.27
N LYS A 120 21.64 -31.66 16.77
CA LYS A 120 21.04 -32.97 16.47
C LYS A 120 21.61 -33.61 15.20
N GLU A 121 21.92 -32.83 14.17
CA GLU A 121 22.56 -33.30 12.94
C GLU A 121 24.00 -33.77 13.22
N ASP A 122 24.78 -33.00 13.98
CA ASP A 122 26.16 -33.35 14.35
C ASP A 122 26.22 -34.63 15.20
N LYS A 123 25.27 -34.80 16.15
CA LYS A 123 25.16 -36.03 16.96
C LYS A 123 24.71 -37.26 16.17
N ASN A 124 23.95 -37.09 15.09
CA ASN A 124 23.58 -38.20 14.22
C ASN A 124 24.75 -38.61 13.32
N SER A 125 25.54 -37.65 12.83
CA SER A 125 26.75 -37.91 12.06
C SER A 125 27.80 -38.69 12.87
N SER A 126 28.03 -38.30 14.13
CA SER A 126 28.98 -38.99 15.01
C SER A 126 28.52 -40.39 15.42
N LYS A 127 27.20 -40.65 15.46
CA LYS A 127 26.63 -41.95 15.84
C LYS A 127 26.65 -42.96 14.68
N LEU A 128 26.66 -42.52 13.43
CA LEU A 128 26.85 -43.41 12.26
C LEU A 128 28.30 -43.90 12.12
N GLN A 129 29.29 -43.06 12.47
CA GLN A 129 30.71 -43.46 12.38
C GLN A 129 31.11 -44.53 13.40
N THR A 130 30.53 -44.52 14.60
CA THR A 130 30.80 -45.51 15.65
C THR A 130 30.22 -46.91 15.39
N VAL A 131 29.32 -47.07 14.42
CA VAL A 131 28.67 -48.36 14.09
C VAL A 131 29.35 -49.06 12.90
N SER A 132 30.21 -48.35 12.17
CA SER A 132 31.00 -48.91 11.06
C SER A 132 32.37 -49.46 11.47
N GLU A 133 32.79 -49.24 12.71
CA GLU A 133 34.11 -49.66 13.25
C GLU A 133 34.03 -50.87 14.21
N SER A 134 32.86 -51.49 14.34
CA SER A 134 32.58 -52.68 15.16
C SER A 134 31.91 -53.76 14.34
#